data_AF-A0A1X7K8B2-F1
#
_entry.id   AF-A0A1X7K8B2-F1
#
_cell.length_a   1.000
_cell.length_b   1.000
_cell.length_c   1.000
_cell.angle_alpha   90.00
_cell.angle_beta   90.00
_cell.angle_gamma   90.00
#
_symmetry.space_group_name_H-M   'P 1'
#
loop_
_entity.id
_entity.type
_entity.pdbx_description
1 polymer ?
#
loop_
_entity_poly.entity_id
_entity_poly.type
_entity_poly.pdbx_seq_one_letter_code
_entity_poly.pdbx_strand_id
1 'polypeptide(L)'
;MMNDAHAVAELMRWAAENAAPLAWQRVGDESIEFDVAAPYSVRLAAAAGTWQLETVSGRGIRTSSLGDIETPFDAVLESLRDRLYSTATDEFDEADRSGGQAIAQVLRTSSDEERDGLWCARAATLLAGHAIKDGYGLQAQLRLEEAAALYAAAGDIDAENRMLQTLASLPELLRA
;
A
#
# COMPACT_ATOMS: atom_id res chain seq x y z
N MET A 1 14.66 -3.28 27.01
CA MET A 1 15.44 -2.72 25.90
C MET A 1 15.21 -3.66 24.74
N MET A 2 14.52 -3.17 23.71
CA MET A 2 14.18 -3.97 22.52
C MET A 2 15.46 -4.20 21.73
N ASN A 3 15.69 -5.41 21.23
CA ASN A 3 16.81 -5.72 20.34
C ASN A 3 16.26 -6.24 19.01
N ASP A 4 17.10 -6.29 17.97
CA ASP A 4 16.69 -6.71 16.62
C ASP A 4 15.96 -8.07 16.63
N ALA A 5 16.41 -9.02 17.46
CA ALA A 5 15.76 -10.32 17.60
C ALA A 5 14.31 -10.24 18.12
N HIS A 6 14.01 -9.29 19.02
CA HIS A 6 12.65 -9.07 19.50
C HIS A 6 11.77 -8.40 18.42
N ALA A 7 12.30 -7.40 17.73
CA ALA A 7 11.61 -6.73 16.63
C ALA A 7 11.29 -7.72 15.50
N VAL A 8 12.24 -8.57 15.12
CA VAL A 8 12.02 -9.66 14.15
C VAL A 8 10.94 -10.63 14.65
N ALA A 9 10.95 -11.02 15.93
CA ALA A 9 9.92 -11.90 16.47
C ALA A 9 8.52 -11.27 16.42
N GLU A 10 8.42 -9.96 16.68
CA GLU A 10 7.17 -9.20 16.56
C GLU A 10 6.67 -9.12 15.11
N LEU A 11 7.58 -8.84 14.16
CA LEU A 11 7.29 -8.87 12.72
C LEU A 11 6.77 -10.23 12.26
N MET A 12 7.44 -11.30 12.65
CA MET A 12 7.06 -12.68 12.28
C MET A 12 5.74 -13.09 12.92
N ARG A 13 5.47 -12.64 14.15
CA ARG A 13 4.19 -12.85 14.83
C ARG A 13 3.07 -12.13 14.09
N TRP A 14 3.26 -10.85 13.78
CA TRP A 14 2.28 -10.07 13.02
C TRP A 14 1.99 -10.70 11.66
N ALA A 15 3.03 -11.10 10.92
CA ALA A 15 2.87 -11.77 9.63
C ALA A 15 2.10 -13.10 9.76
N ALA A 16 2.33 -13.87 10.83
CA ALA A 16 1.59 -15.12 11.06
C ALA A 16 0.12 -14.88 11.45
N GLU A 17 -0.18 -13.80 12.17
CA GLU A 17 -1.54 -13.41 12.59
C GLU A 17 -2.35 -12.82 11.43
N ASN A 18 -1.69 -12.09 10.51
CA ASN A 18 -2.32 -11.37 9.41
C ASN A 18 -2.10 -11.99 8.03
N ALA A 19 -1.40 -13.14 7.94
CA ALA A 19 -1.28 -13.88 6.70
C ALA A 19 -2.66 -14.36 6.22
N ALA A 20 -3.33 -13.54 5.41
CA ALA A 20 -4.05 -14.09 4.28
C ALA A 20 -3.06 -14.99 3.52
N PRO A 21 -3.44 -16.18 3.02
CA PRO A 21 -2.50 -17.21 2.56
C PRO A 21 -1.48 -16.80 1.46
N LEU A 22 -1.55 -15.57 0.95
CA LEU A 22 -0.84 -15.08 -0.23
C LEU A 22 -0.33 -13.63 -0.11
N ALA A 23 -0.37 -12.97 1.04
CA ALA A 23 0.02 -11.54 1.12
C ALA A 23 1.47 -11.37 1.57
N TRP A 24 1.77 -11.66 2.84
CA TRP A 24 3.12 -11.55 3.40
C TRP A 24 3.79 -12.91 3.54
N GLN A 25 4.95 -13.07 2.91
CA GLN A 25 5.76 -14.28 2.94
C GLN A 25 7.06 -14.00 3.69
N ARG A 26 7.46 -14.90 4.57
CA ARG A 26 8.77 -14.82 5.21
C ARG A 26 9.87 -14.98 4.17
N VAL A 27 10.83 -14.04 4.16
CA VAL A 27 12.03 -14.09 3.32
C VAL A 27 13.25 -14.02 4.24
N GLY A 28 14.05 -15.08 4.25
CA GLY A 28 15.17 -15.21 5.18
C GLY A 28 14.71 -15.24 6.64
N ASP A 29 15.57 -14.75 7.54
CA ASP A 29 15.34 -14.82 8.99
C ASP A 29 14.77 -13.54 9.60
N GLU A 30 14.93 -12.41 8.93
CA GLU A 30 14.68 -11.08 9.52
C GLU A 30 13.70 -10.23 8.73
N SER A 31 13.10 -10.78 7.66
CA SER A 31 12.23 -10.01 6.78
C SER A 31 11.01 -10.78 6.30
N ILE A 32 10.00 -10.00 5.92
CA ILE A 32 8.82 -10.46 5.20
C ILE A 32 8.72 -9.68 3.90
N GLU A 33 8.25 -10.33 2.86
CA GLU A 33 8.03 -9.75 1.54
C GLU A 33 6.58 -9.93 1.14
N PHE A 34 6.01 -8.91 0.53
CA PHE A 34 4.67 -8.97 -0.02
C PHE A 34 4.71 -9.65 -1.40
N ASP A 35 3.84 -10.63 -1.62
CA ASP A 35 3.69 -11.33 -2.90
C ASP A 35 3.04 -10.39 -3.94
N VAL A 36 3.89 -9.68 -4.67
CA VAL A 36 3.53 -8.91 -5.86
C VAL A 36 4.11 -9.57 -7.10
N ALA A 37 3.52 -9.31 -8.27
CA ALA A 37 4.02 -9.86 -9.52
C ALA A 37 5.47 -9.38 -9.79
N ALA A 38 6.39 -10.34 -9.94
CA ALA A 38 7.76 -10.05 -10.34
C ALA A 38 7.79 -9.18 -11.62
N PRO A 39 8.70 -8.20 -11.71
CA PRO A 39 9.92 -8.01 -10.90
C PRO A 39 9.74 -7.12 -9.66
N TYR A 40 8.53 -6.69 -9.35
CA TYR A 40 8.29 -5.78 -8.22
C TYR A 40 8.35 -6.53 -6.89
N SER A 41 8.65 -5.82 -5.80
CA SER A 41 8.60 -6.37 -4.44
C SER A 41 8.44 -5.28 -3.40
N VAL A 42 7.88 -5.64 -2.24
CA VAL A 42 7.82 -4.80 -1.05
C VAL A 42 8.27 -5.64 0.12
N ARG A 43 9.37 -5.27 0.77
CA ARG A 43 9.97 -6.02 1.86
C ARG A 43 10.08 -5.17 3.12
N LEU A 44 9.58 -5.70 4.22
CA LEU A 44 9.71 -5.12 5.56
C LEU A 44 10.70 -5.96 6.36
N ALA A 45 11.70 -5.31 6.96
CA ALA A 45 12.72 -5.95 7.77
C ALA A 45 13.00 -5.16 9.05
N ALA A 46 13.43 -5.84 10.11
CA ALA A 46 14.04 -5.22 11.27
C ALA A 46 15.53 -5.57 11.28
N ALA A 47 16.38 -4.59 11.00
CA ALA A 47 17.82 -4.81 10.86
C ALA A 47 18.63 -3.59 11.30
N ALA A 48 19.77 -3.85 11.94
CA ALA A 48 20.74 -2.84 12.36
C ALA A 48 20.10 -1.74 13.23
N GLY A 49 19.22 -2.12 14.15
CA GLY A 49 18.52 -1.20 15.04
C GLY A 49 17.41 -0.36 14.40
N THR A 50 17.01 -0.65 13.15
CA THR A 50 15.96 0.09 12.44
C THR A 50 14.92 -0.82 11.79
N TRP A 51 13.70 -0.32 11.67
CA TRP A 51 12.70 -0.86 10.74
C TRP A 51 12.97 -0.34 9.33
N GLN A 52 13.09 -1.23 8.36
CA GLN A 52 13.45 -0.92 6.98
C GLN A 52 12.37 -1.41 6.01
N LEU A 53 12.00 -0.54 5.09
CA LEU A 53 11.15 -0.84 3.95
C LEU A 53 11.98 -0.77 2.68
N GLU A 54 12.09 -1.90 1.99
CA GLU A 54 12.65 -2.00 0.65
C GLU A 54 11.51 -2.15 -0.36
N THR A 55 11.52 -1.32 -1.41
CA THR A 55 10.59 -1.43 -2.54
C THR A 55 11.38 -1.60 -3.83
N VAL A 56 10.96 -2.55 -4.66
CA VAL A 56 11.46 -2.73 -6.02
C VAL A 56 10.34 -2.35 -6.97
N SER A 57 10.56 -1.29 -7.75
CA SER A 57 9.58 -0.74 -8.68
C SER A 57 10.18 -0.48 -10.06
N GLY A 58 9.38 0.10 -10.98
CA GLY A 58 9.87 0.56 -12.28
C GLY A 58 10.99 1.60 -12.18
N ARG A 59 11.11 2.29 -11.03
CA ARG A 59 12.19 3.25 -10.74
C ARG A 59 13.43 2.61 -10.11
N GLY A 60 13.44 1.29 -9.92
CA GLY A 60 14.53 0.54 -9.29
C GLY A 60 14.27 0.25 -7.80
N ILE A 61 15.36 -0.06 -7.08
CA ILE A 61 15.32 -0.45 -5.67
C ILE A 61 15.42 0.80 -4.79
N ARG A 62 14.54 0.94 -3.81
CA ARG A 62 14.59 1.98 -2.79
C ARG A 62 14.49 1.37 -1.41
N THR A 63 15.35 1.80 -0.49
CA THR A 63 15.29 1.43 0.93
C THR A 63 15.01 2.67 1.76
N SER A 64 14.06 2.58 2.67
CA SER A 64 13.66 3.67 3.57
C SER A 64 13.53 3.18 5.00
N SER A 65 13.92 4.03 5.96
CA SER A 65 13.70 3.75 7.37
C SER A 65 12.26 4.12 7.76
N LEU A 66 11.64 3.25 8.56
CA LEU A 66 10.33 3.47 9.18
C LEU A 66 10.44 3.84 10.67
N GLY A 67 11.66 4.06 11.16
CA GLY A 67 11.95 4.35 12.56
C GLY A 67 12.95 3.36 13.17
N ASP A 68 13.33 3.64 14.42
CA ASP A 68 14.20 2.77 15.20
C ASP A 68 13.43 1.53 15.67
N ILE A 69 14.12 0.43 15.99
CA ILE A 69 13.46 -0.81 16.47
C ILE A 69 12.65 -0.63 17.76
N GLU A 70 12.91 0.43 18.52
CA GLU A 70 12.14 0.78 19.72
C GLU A 70 10.80 1.46 19.40
N THR A 71 10.57 1.82 18.14
CA THR A 71 9.30 2.39 17.67
C THR A 71 8.18 1.36 17.86
N PRO A 72 7.05 1.75 18.48
CA PRO A 72 5.90 0.85 18.60
C PRO A 72 5.46 0.31 17.24
N PHE A 73 5.21 -0.99 17.17
CA PHE A 73 4.96 -1.65 15.89
C PHE A 73 3.76 -1.08 15.12
N ASP A 74 2.69 -0.67 15.82
CA ASP A 74 1.54 0.02 15.19
C ASP A 74 1.97 1.32 14.45
N ALA A 75 2.93 2.06 15.00
CA ALA A 75 3.47 3.26 14.37
C ALA A 75 4.40 2.94 13.18
N VAL A 76 5.05 1.76 13.20
CA VAL A 76 5.81 1.23 12.06
C VAL A 76 4.85 0.88 10.92
N LEU A 77 3.72 0.24 11.21
CA LEU A 77 2.69 -0.09 10.22
C LEU A 77 2.05 1.17 9.62
N GLU A 78 1.82 2.20 10.43
CA GLU A 78 1.36 3.50 9.91
C GLU A 78 2.40 4.13 8.96
N SER A 79 3.68 4.14 9.39
CA SER A 79 4.78 4.66 8.57
C SER A 79 4.99 3.85 7.27
N LEU A 80 4.76 2.54 7.32
CA LEU A 80 4.73 1.65 6.15
C LEU A 80 3.66 2.12 5.17
N ARG A 81 2.41 2.29 5.62
CA ARG A 81 1.29 2.72 4.76
C ARG A 81 1.53 4.10 4.15
N ASP A 82 2.01 5.06 4.95
CA ASP A 82 2.43 6.38 4.47
C ASP A 82 3.47 6.28 3.36
N ARG A 83 4.48 5.41 3.52
CA ARG A 83 5.52 5.21 2.50
C ARG A 83 5.05 4.49 1.27
N LEU A 84 4.21 3.48 1.39
CA LEU A 84 3.60 2.82 0.24
C LEU A 84 2.73 3.79 -0.56
N TYR A 85 1.90 4.58 0.13
CA TYR A 85 1.05 5.59 -0.50
C TYR A 85 1.87 6.66 -1.23
N SER A 86 2.90 7.20 -0.58
CA SER A 86 3.78 8.19 -1.19
C SER A 86 4.50 7.63 -2.42
N THR A 87 5.01 6.40 -2.33
CA THR A 87 5.73 5.75 -3.43
C THR A 87 4.81 5.46 -4.62
N ALA A 88 3.61 4.92 -4.37
CA ALA A 88 2.62 4.69 -5.42
C ALA A 88 2.16 6.00 -6.08
N THR A 89 2.01 7.07 -5.30
CA THR A 89 1.68 8.42 -5.83
C THR A 89 2.81 8.97 -6.69
N ASP A 90 4.05 8.87 -6.22
CA ASP A 90 5.23 9.35 -6.94
C ASP A 90 5.43 8.63 -8.29
N GLU A 91 5.00 7.36 -8.37
CA GLU A 91 5.11 6.51 -9.56
C GLU A 91 3.86 6.54 -10.45
N PHE A 92 2.86 7.31 -10.07
CA PHE A 92 1.58 7.37 -10.78
C PHE A 92 1.72 7.81 -12.24
N ASP A 93 2.64 8.75 -12.51
CA ASP A 93 2.92 9.33 -13.83
C ASP A 93 4.06 8.62 -14.59
N GLU A 94 4.58 7.50 -14.07
CA GLU A 94 5.65 6.77 -14.74
C GLU A 94 5.21 6.11 -16.05
N ALA A 95 6.17 5.89 -16.94
CA ALA A 95 5.92 5.19 -18.20
C ALA A 95 5.56 3.71 -17.96
N ASP A 96 6.27 3.06 -17.02
CA ASP A 96 5.89 1.77 -16.46
C ASP A 96 5.13 1.98 -15.15
N ARG A 97 3.80 1.90 -15.22
CA ARG A 97 2.89 2.10 -14.07
C ARG A 97 2.67 0.84 -13.25
N SER A 98 3.15 -0.30 -13.72
CA SER A 98 2.85 -1.60 -13.09
C SER A 98 3.45 -1.71 -11.69
N GLY A 99 4.60 -1.05 -11.45
CA GLY A 99 5.22 -0.93 -10.12
C GLY A 99 4.37 -0.13 -9.14
N GLY A 100 3.93 1.08 -9.53
CA GLY A 100 3.04 1.90 -8.71
C GLY A 100 1.71 1.21 -8.40
N GLN A 101 1.13 0.51 -9.39
CA GLN A 101 -0.08 -0.29 -9.21
C GLN A 101 0.15 -1.44 -8.21
N ALA A 102 1.27 -2.16 -8.32
CA ALA A 102 1.61 -3.24 -7.40
C ALA A 102 1.75 -2.72 -5.96
N ILE A 103 2.42 -1.58 -5.77
CA ILE A 103 2.58 -0.94 -4.45
C ILE A 103 1.22 -0.47 -3.90
N ALA A 104 0.35 0.09 -4.74
CA ALA A 104 -1.02 0.46 -4.33
C ALA A 104 -1.83 -0.77 -3.90
N GLN A 105 -1.62 -1.94 -4.52
CA GLN A 105 -2.23 -3.19 -4.10
C GLN A 105 -1.67 -3.67 -2.74
N VAL A 106 -0.37 -3.54 -2.50
CA VAL A 106 0.23 -3.83 -1.18
C VAL A 106 -0.37 -2.92 -0.10
N LEU A 107 -0.52 -1.63 -0.39
CA LEU A 107 -1.19 -0.69 0.50
C LEU A 107 -2.63 -1.14 0.78
N ARG A 108 -3.39 -1.55 -0.24
CA ARG A 108 -4.78 -2.01 -0.07
C ARG A 108 -4.85 -3.20 0.89
N THR A 109 -4.04 -4.23 0.65
CA THR A 109 -4.09 -5.46 1.44
C THR A 109 -3.61 -5.24 2.87
N SER A 110 -2.49 -4.53 3.06
CA SER A 110 -2.00 -4.20 4.42
C SER A 110 -2.97 -3.33 5.22
N SER A 111 -3.75 -2.48 4.56
CA SER A 111 -4.78 -1.66 5.22
C SER A 111 -6.01 -2.48 5.60
N ASP A 112 -6.39 -3.47 4.77
CA ASP A 112 -7.49 -4.39 5.09
C ASP A 112 -7.15 -5.29 6.28
N GLU A 113 -5.90 -5.77 6.38
CA GLU A 113 -5.40 -6.57 7.50
C GLU A 113 -5.56 -5.81 8.83
N GLU A 114 -5.23 -4.52 8.82
CA GLU A 114 -5.33 -3.62 9.98
C GLU A 114 -6.74 -3.01 10.17
N ARG A 115 -7.68 -3.32 9.26
CA ARG A 115 -9.05 -2.79 9.24
C ARG A 115 -9.10 -1.25 9.24
N ASP A 116 -8.11 -0.62 8.62
CA ASP A 116 -8.06 0.84 8.52
C ASP A 116 -8.82 1.33 7.29
N GLY A 117 -10.09 1.68 7.49
CA GLY A 117 -10.98 2.12 6.42
C GLY A 117 -10.50 3.34 5.65
N LEU A 118 -9.74 4.26 6.29
CA LEU A 118 -9.25 5.46 5.62
C LEU A 118 -8.08 5.11 4.68
N TRP A 119 -7.16 4.27 5.13
CA TRP A 119 -6.09 3.77 4.29
C TRP A 119 -6.60 2.88 3.16
N CYS A 120 -7.62 2.06 3.41
CA CYS A 120 -8.34 1.32 2.38
C CYS A 120 -8.92 2.27 1.31
N ALA A 121 -9.52 3.40 1.70
CA ALA A 121 -10.07 4.39 0.77
C ALA A 121 -8.98 5.04 -0.09
N ARG A 122 -7.84 5.39 0.52
CA ARG A 122 -6.67 5.94 -0.18
C ARG A 122 -6.10 4.96 -1.20
N ALA A 123 -5.98 3.69 -0.82
CA ALA A 123 -5.51 2.64 -1.74
C ALA A 123 -6.48 2.43 -2.91
N ALA A 124 -7.79 2.36 -2.64
CA ALA A 124 -8.81 2.26 -3.69
C ALA A 124 -8.76 3.45 -4.66
N THR A 125 -8.51 4.66 -4.15
CA THR A 125 -8.32 5.87 -4.97
C THR A 125 -7.12 5.76 -5.91
N LEU A 126 -5.96 5.30 -5.41
CA LEU A 126 -4.77 5.08 -6.24
C LEU A 126 -5.03 4.03 -7.32
N LEU A 127 -5.64 2.90 -6.94
CA LEU A 127 -5.98 1.83 -7.88
C LEU A 127 -6.98 2.29 -8.95
N ALA A 128 -7.95 3.13 -8.60
CA ALA A 128 -8.84 3.77 -9.56
C ALA A 128 -8.06 4.62 -10.56
N GLY A 129 -7.15 5.47 -10.08
CA GLY A 129 -6.31 6.30 -10.94
C GLY A 129 -5.48 5.49 -11.93
N HIS A 130 -4.87 4.38 -11.49
CA HIS A 130 -4.12 3.49 -12.38
C HIS A 130 -5.04 2.87 -13.43
N ALA A 131 -6.20 2.36 -13.02
CA ALA A 131 -7.18 1.79 -13.94
C ALA A 131 -7.67 2.81 -15.00
N ILE A 132 -7.84 4.08 -14.63
CA ILE A 132 -8.20 5.15 -15.58
C ILE A 132 -7.10 5.31 -16.63
N LYS A 133 -5.84 5.46 -16.19
CA LYS A 133 -4.70 5.65 -17.09
C LYS A 133 -4.43 4.46 -18.00
N ASP A 134 -4.81 3.27 -17.56
CA ASP A 134 -4.65 2.04 -18.34
C ASP A 134 -5.88 1.75 -19.23
N GLY A 135 -6.91 2.60 -19.20
CA GLY A 135 -8.13 2.45 -20.01
C GLY A 135 -9.10 1.38 -19.49
N TYR A 136 -8.90 0.90 -18.26
CA TYR A 136 -9.73 -0.12 -17.61
C TYR A 136 -10.96 0.50 -16.94
N GLY A 137 -11.90 0.97 -17.76
CA GLY A 137 -13.05 1.75 -17.28
C GLY A 137 -13.93 1.07 -16.23
N LEU A 138 -14.20 -0.23 -16.35
CA LEU A 138 -15.00 -0.96 -15.36
C LEU A 138 -14.26 -1.04 -14.02
N GLN A 139 -12.96 -1.34 -14.05
CA GLN A 139 -12.12 -1.41 -12.85
C GLN A 139 -12.03 -0.04 -12.18
N ALA A 140 -11.83 1.02 -12.95
CA ALA A 140 -11.82 2.39 -12.45
C ALA A 140 -13.15 2.73 -11.74
N GLN A 141 -14.28 2.40 -12.37
CA GLN A 141 -15.61 2.63 -11.79
C GLN A 141 -15.77 1.92 -10.45
N LEU A 142 -15.50 0.62 -10.39
CA LEU A 142 -15.64 -0.18 -9.17
C LEU A 142 -14.75 0.34 -8.04
N ARG A 143 -13.52 0.77 -8.35
CA ARG A 143 -12.58 1.32 -7.35
C ARG A 143 -12.99 2.71 -6.86
N LEU A 144 -13.57 3.55 -7.72
CA LEU A 144 -14.12 4.85 -7.31
C LEU A 144 -15.35 4.69 -6.41
N GLU A 145 -16.25 3.76 -6.75
CA GLU A 145 -17.42 3.42 -5.92
C GLU A 145 -16.99 2.89 -4.54
N GLU A 146 -16.00 1.99 -4.51
CA GLU A 146 -15.39 1.48 -3.29
C GLU A 146 -14.76 2.62 -2.45
N ALA A 147 -13.95 3.47 -3.07
CA ALA A 147 -13.30 4.59 -2.38
C ALA A 147 -14.34 5.57 -1.81
N ALA A 148 -15.39 5.90 -2.56
CA ALA A 148 -16.47 6.77 -2.09
C ALA A 148 -17.16 6.18 -0.85
N ALA A 149 -17.51 4.90 -0.89
CA ALA A 149 -18.14 4.22 0.25
C ALA A 149 -17.25 4.19 1.49
N LEU A 150 -15.94 3.97 1.32
CA LEU A 150 -14.98 3.96 2.43
C LEU A 150 -14.77 5.35 3.02
N TYR A 151 -14.65 6.40 2.20
CA TYR A 151 -14.57 7.78 2.69
C TYR A 151 -15.86 8.22 3.41
N ALA A 152 -17.03 7.84 2.90
CA ALA A 152 -18.31 8.08 3.55
C ALA A 152 -18.37 7.42 4.94
N ALA A 153 -17.94 6.15 5.04
CA ALA A 153 -17.87 5.43 6.31
C ALA A 153 -16.89 6.05 7.31
N ALA A 154 -15.81 6.65 6.82
CA ALA A 154 -14.84 7.40 7.63
C ALA A 154 -15.30 8.82 7.99
N GLY A 155 -16.42 9.30 7.43
CA GLY A 155 -16.93 10.66 7.63
C GLY A 155 -16.19 11.75 6.84
N ASP A 156 -15.38 11.39 5.85
CA ASP A 156 -14.67 12.33 4.97
C ASP A 156 -15.54 12.69 3.74
N ILE A 157 -16.50 13.58 3.97
CA ILE A 157 -17.49 14.02 2.97
C ILE A 157 -16.81 14.69 1.77
N ASP A 158 -15.71 15.40 1.98
CA ASP A 158 -15.00 16.08 0.89
C ASP A 158 -14.31 15.06 -0.02
N ALA A 159 -13.69 14.02 0.55
CA ALA A 159 -13.09 12.95 -0.24
C ALA A 159 -14.14 12.09 -0.96
N GLU A 160 -15.25 11.76 -0.29
CA GLU A 160 -16.39 11.09 -0.92
C GLU A 160 -16.88 11.88 -2.14
N ASN A 161 -17.16 13.17 -1.99
CA ASN A 161 -17.63 14.02 -3.08
C ASN A 161 -16.65 14.07 -4.26
N ARG A 162 -15.34 14.09 -4.00
CA ARG A 162 -14.32 14.02 -5.06
C ARG A 162 -14.38 12.71 -5.84
N MET A 163 -14.60 11.58 -5.16
CA MET A 163 -14.74 10.28 -5.82
C MET A 163 -16.00 10.23 -6.69
N LEU A 164 -17.13 10.73 -6.18
CA LEU A 164 -18.39 10.81 -6.93
C LEU A 164 -18.30 11.73 -8.16
N GLN A 165 -17.60 12.86 -8.04
CA GLN A 165 -17.33 13.75 -9.18
C GLN A 165 -16.44 13.07 -10.23
N THR A 166 -15.39 12.38 -9.79
CA THR A 166 -14.49 11.65 -10.69
C THR A 166 -15.23 10.51 -11.40
N LEU A 167 -16.13 9.82 -10.69
CA LEU A 167 -17.01 8.80 -11.25
C LEU A 167 -17.94 9.38 -12.34
N ALA A 168 -18.52 10.55 -12.10
CA ALA A 168 -19.37 11.23 -13.07
C ALA A 168 -18.59 11.66 -14.34
N SER A 169 -17.33 12.06 -14.19
CA SER A 169 -16.43 12.46 -15.28
C SER A 169 -15.63 11.30 -15.90
N LEU A 170 -15.78 10.07 -15.40
CA LEU A 170 -15.00 8.90 -15.84
C LEU A 170 -15.01 8.68 -17.36
N PRO A 171 -16.13 8.81 -18.09
CA PRO A 171 -16.15 8.63 -19.55
C PRO A 171 -15.28 9.64 -20.31
N GLU A 172 -15.07 10.83 -19.76
CA GLU A 172 -14.20 11.87 -20.34
C GLU A 172 -12.74 11.57 -20.02
N LEU A 173 -12.45 11.14 -18.79
CA LEU A 173 -11.11 10.77 -18.33
C LEU A 173 -10.53 9.59 -19.11
N LEU A 174 -11.36 8.61 -19.50
CA LEU A 174 -10.93 7.44 -20.28
C LEU A 174 -10.62 7.76 -21.76
N ARG A 175 -10.91 8.97 -22.22
CA ARG A 175 -10.65 9.43 -23.60
C ARG A 175 -9.43 10.35 -23.69
N ALA A 176 -8.94 10.84 -22.56
CA ALA A 176 -7.79 11.75 -22.44
C ALA A 176 -6.47 10.97 -22.53
#